data_AF-A0A4V1N4U8-F1
#
_entry.id   AF-A0A4V1N4U8-F1
#
_cell.length_a   1.000
_cell.length_b   1.000
_cell.length_c   1.000
_cell.angle_alpha   90.00
_cell.angle_beta   90.00
_cell.angle_gamma   90.00
#
_symmetry.space_group_name_H-M   'P 1'
#
loop_
_entity.id
_entity.type
_entity.pdbx_description
1 polymer ?
#
loop_
_entity_poly.entity_id
_entity_poly.type
_entity_poly.pdbx_seq_one_letter_code
_entity_poly.pdbx_strand_id
1 'polypeptide(L)'
;MATDKNAPRRMDGLPSLASARAALDAADALAPEDAVAALAAARVQLDAALDEAMAQALLAGRSLRSVAADAGVAPNTVPPRVARTAALGSYRGPDDRVSAEGVTRARYDVEQGKHVSAAPDTTTPLRFRRRT
;
A
#
# COMPACT_ATOMS: atom_id res chain seq x y z
N MET A 1 12.04 -30.28 17.93
CA MET A 1 10.97 -29.35 17.49
C MET A 1 11.49 -28.59 16.29
N ALA A 2 11.00 -28.90 15.09
CA ALA A 2 11.44 -28.25 13.86
C ALA A 2 10.75 -26.89 13.76
N THR A 3 11.52 -25.80 13.87
CA THR A 3 11.06 -24.45 13.53
C THR A 3 10.74 -24.39 12.04
N ASP A 4 9.47 -24.14 11.74
CA ASP A 4 8.98 -23.90 10.38
C ASP A 4 9.68 -22.65 9.82
N LYS A 5 10.66 -22.87 8.95
CA LYS A 5 11.54 -21.83 8.38
C LYS A 5 10.84 -21.07 7.24
N ASN A 6 9.59 -21.43 6.91
CA ASN A 6 8.88 -20.94 5.74
C ASN A 6 7.55 -20.23 6.07
N ALA A 7 7.29 -19.91 7.33
CA ALA A 7 6.19 -19.01 7.66
C ALA A 7 6.50 -17.62 7.09
N PRO A 8 5.59 -16.99 6.32
CA PRO A 8 5.81 -15.64 5.84
C PRO A 8 6.03 -14.76 7.07
N ARG A 9 7.21 -14.15 7.18
CA ARG A 9 7.49 -13.14 8.21
C ARG A 9 6.35 -12.15 8.12
N ARG A 10 5.53 -12.03 9.18
CA ARG A 10 4.65 -10.88 9.35
C ARG A 10 5.57 -9.67 9.24
N MET A 11 5.49 -8.94 8.13
CA MET A 11 6.16 -7.66 8.02
C MET A 11 5.65 -6.84 9.21
N ASP A 12 6.58 -6.37 10.04
CA ASP A 12 6.28 -5.64 11.27
C ASP A 12 5.47 -4.37 10.93
N GLY A 13 4.14 -4.46 11.04
CA GLY A 13 3.21 -3.37 10.79
C GLY A 13 2.99 -3.00 9.31
N LEU A 14 1.82 -2.43 9.02
CA LEU A 14 1.60 -1.78 7.72
C LEU A 14 2.54 -0.57 7.63
N PRO A 15 3.34 -0.43 6.55
CA PRO A 15 4.14 0.75 6.34
C PRO A 15 3.23 1.98 6.36
N SER A 16 3.75 3.08 6.89
CA SER A 16 3.05 4.36 7.00
C SER A 16 1.90 4.44 8.02
N LEU A 17 1.44 3.36 8.64
CA LEU A 17 0.37 3.44 9.65
C LEU A 17 0.80 4.20 10.91
N ALA A 18 2.04 4.02 11.36
CA ALA A 18 2.61 4.78 12.46
C ALA A 18 2.72 6.28 12.13
N SER A 19 3.16 6.61 10.90
CA SER A 19 3.22 7.99 10.41
C SER A 19 1.84 8.61 10.26
N ALA A 20 0.83 7.83 9.82
CA ALA A 20 -0.55 8.26 9.75
C ALA A 20 -1.09 8.58 11.16
N ARG A 21 -0.81 7.72 12.15
CA ARG A 21 -1.18 7.97 13.55
C ARG A 21 -0.56 9.27 14.06
N ALA A 22 0.75 9.46 13.90
CA ALA A 22 1.42 10.68 14.34
C ALA A 22 0.83 11.95 13.67
N ALA A 23 0.48 11.88 12.38
CA ALA A 23 -0.16 12.99 11.68
C ALA A 23 -1.60 13.26 12.15
N LEU A 24 -2.35 12.21 12.54
CA LEU A 24 -3.66 12.35 13.16
C LEU A 24 -3.55 12.96 14.56
N ASP A 25 -2.60 12.52 15.37
CA ASP A 25 -2.36 13.07 16.71
C ASP A 25 -1.99 14.57 16.62
N ALA A 26 -1.20 14.96 15.62
CA ALA A 26 -0.89 16.36 15.35
C ALA A 26 -2.11 17.17 14.90
N ALA A 27 -3.04 16.57 14.15
CA ALA A 27 -4.27 17.23 13.72
C ALA A 27 -5.26 17.42 14.89
N ASP A 28 -5.34 16.45 15.80
CA ASP A 28 -6.23 16.49 16.98
C ASP A 28 -5.86 17.61 17.96
N ALA A 29 -4.58 18.01 17.97
CA ALA A 29 -4.09 19.14 18.77
C ALA A 29 -4.41 20.52 18.19
N LEU A 30 -5.03 20.61 17.01
CA LEU A 30 -5.34 21.87 16.31
C LEU A 30 -6.84 22.18 16.33
N ALA A 31 -7.18 23.46 16.14
CA ALA A 31 -8.54 23.84 15.81
C ALA A 31 -8.94 23.25 14.44
N PRO A 32 -10.22 22.90 14.20
CA PRO A 32 -10.66 22.26 12.96
C PRO A 32 -10.25 22.99 11.67
N GLU A 33 -10.29 24.32 11.67
CA GLU A 33 -9.89 25.18 10.56
C GLU A 33 -8.39 25.13 10.26
N ASP A 34 -7.56 24.85 11.26
CA ASP A 34 -6.10 24.77 11.15
C ASP A 34 -5.62 23.34 10.83
N ALA A 35 -6.47 22.33 11.07
CA ALA A 35 -6.12 20.92 10.92
C ALA A 35 -5.99 20.44 9.45
N VAL A 36 -6.43 21.23 8.46
CA VAL A 36 -6.50 20.82 7.04
C VAL A 36 -5.18 20.26 6.52
N ALA A 37 -4.06 20.92 6.83
CA ALA A 37 -2.74 20.49 6.34
C ALA A 37 -2.27 19.18 7.01
N ALA A 38 -2.52 19.02 8.31
CA ALA A 38 -2.18 17.82 9.06
C ALA A 38 -3.03 16.62 8.61
N LEU A 39 -4.34 16.82 8.43
CA LEU A 39 -5.25 15.80 7.91
C LEU A 39 -4.92 15.40 6.47
N ALA A 40 -4.52 16.34 5.61
CA ALA A 40 -4.04 16.03 4.27
C ALA A 40 -2.77 15.16 4.30
N ALA A 41 -1.84 15.42 5.22
CA ALA A 41 -0.66 14.58 5.41
C ALA A 41 -1.03 13.19 5.94
N ALA A 42 -1.93 13.09 6.91
CA ALA A 42 -2.44 11.83 7.43
C ALA A 42 -3.09 10.97 6.34
N ARG A 43 -3.92 11.59 5.48
CA ARG A 43 -4.55 10.91 4.34
C ARG A 43 -3.53 10.27 3.41
N VAL A 44 -2.46 10.97 3.06
CA VAL A 44 -1.40 10.41 2.19
C VAL A 44 -0.78 9.15 2.79
N GLN A 45 -0.50 9.17 4.10
CA GLN A 45 0.06 8.02 4.80
C GLN A 45 -0.94 6.85 4.90
N LEU A 46 -2.21 7.15 5.16
CA LEU A 46 -3.28 6.16 5.22
C LEU A 46 -3.55 5.52 3.86
N ASP A 47 -3.54 6.31 2.78
CA ASP A 47 -3.69 5.79 1.42
C ASP A 47 -2.55 4.83 1.05
N ALA A 48 -1.31 5.13 1.44
CA ALA A 48 -0.17 4.23 1.25
C ALA A 48 -0.30 2.93 2.08
N ALA A 49 -0.73 3.03 3.33
CA ALA A 49 -0.99 1.85 4.18
C ALA A 49 -2.11 0.98 3.61
N LEU A 50 -3.16 1.59 3.06
CA LEU A 50 -4.25 0.89 2.37
C LEU A 50 -3.76 0.21 1.08
N ASP A 51 -2.93 0.89 0.28
CA ASP A 51 -2.31 0.31 -0.91
C ASP A 51 -1.55 -0.98 -0.55
N GLU A 52 -0.69 -0.92 0.47
CA GLU A 52 0.08 -2.09 0.93
C GLU A 52 -0.83 -3.19 1.46
N ALA A 53 -1.86 -2.86 2.26
CA ALA A 53 -2.81 -3.84 2.77
C ALA A 53 -3.58 -4.55 1.65
N MET A 54 -3.99 -3.82 0.60
CA MET A 54 -4.60 -4.42 -0.59
C MET A 54 -3.63 -5.36 -1.30
N ALA A 55 -2.36 -4.99 -1.44
CA ALA A 55 -1.35 -5.85 -2.06
C ALA A 55 -1.10 -7.14 -1.27
N GLN A 56 -0.97 -7.05 0.05
CA GLN A 56 -0.83 -8.20 0.94
C GLN A 56 -2.07 -9.12 0.88
N ALA A 57 -3.27 -8.54 0.84
CA ALA A 57 -4.51 -9.29 0.68
C ALA A 57 -4.55 -10.07 -0.66
N LEU A 58 -4.07 -9.46 -1.75
CA LEU A 58 -3.93 -10.15 -3.03
C LEU A 58 -2.90 -11.28 -2.93
N LEU A 59 -1.75 -11.09 -2.29
CA LEU A 59 -0.77 -12.17 -2.07
C LEU A 59 -1.36 -13.33 -1.24
N ALA A 60 -2.22 -13.02 -0.26
CA ALA A 60 -2.92 -14.01 0.55
C ALA A 60 -4.07 -14.75 -0.18
N GLY A 61 -4.21 -14.59 -1.50
CA GLY A 61 -5.19 -15.34 -2.31
C GLY A 61 -6.51 -14.62 -2.55
N ARG A 62 -6.74 -13.43 -1.96
CA ARG A 62 -7.99 -12.69 -2.20
C ARG A 62 -8.10 -12.21 -3.65
N SER A 63 -9.33 -12.06 -4.14
CA SER A 63 -9.57 -11.59 -5.51
C SER A 63 -9.47 -10.06 -5.61
N LEU A 64 -9.13 -9.54 -6.80
CA LEU A 64 -9.16 -8.09 -7.08
C LEU A 64 -10.53 -7.47 -6.76
N ARG A 65 -11.62 -8.16 -7.10
CA ARG A 65 -12.98 -7.68 -6.87
C ARG A 65 -13.30 -7.57 -5.38
N SER A 66 -12.96 -8.59 -4.59
CA SER A 66 -13.22 -8.58 -3.15
C SER A 66 -12.32 -7.60 -2.41
N VAL A 67 -11.08 -7.41 -2.85
CA VAL A 67 -10.18 -6.38 -2.30
C VAL A 67 -10.72 -4.98 -2.61
N ALA A 68 -11.16 -4.73 -3.84
CA ALA A 68 -11.75 -3.45 -4.23
C ALA A 68 -13.02 -3.11 -3.44
N ALA A 69 -13.88 -4.11 -3.24
CA ALA A 69 -15.11 -3.96 -2.44
C ALA A 69 -14.81 -3.56 -1.00
N ASP A 70 -13.88 -4.24 -0.32
CA ASP A 70 -13.48 -3.90 1.04
C ASP A 70 -12.85 -2.50 1.13
N ALA A 71 -12.07 -2.12 0.11
CA ALA A 71 -11.43 -0.81 0.04
C ALA A 71 -12.38 0.32 -0.38
N GLY A 72 -13.64 0.02 -0.73
CA GLY A 72 -14.62 1.02 -1.15
C GLY A 72 -14.27 1.70 -2.49
N VAL A 73 -13.55 1.02 -3.39
CA VAL A 73 -13.11 1.56 -4.69
C VAL A 73 -13.57 0.70 -5.85
N ALA A 74 -13.56 1.26 -7.05
CA ALA A 74 -13.81 0.48 -8.26
C ALA A 74 -12.66 -0.53 -8.51
N PRO A 75 -12.93 -1.73 -9.06
CA PRO A 75 -11.88 -2.74 -9.28
C PRO A 75 -10.71 -2.28 -10.14
N ASN A 76 -10.94 -1.41 -11.12
CA ASN A 76 -9.91 -0.84 -11.99
C ASN A 76 -8.99 0.17 -11.27
N THR A 77 -9.36 0.61 -10.07
CA THR A 77 -8.53 1.49 -9.22
C THR A 77 -7.43 0.70 -8.51
N VAL A 78 -7.61 -0.61 -8.28
CA VAL A 78 -6.64 -1.42 -7.50
C VAL A 78 -5.31 -1.64 -8.23
N PRO A 79 -5.26 -2.06 -9.52
CA PRO A 79 -4.00 -2.37 -10.22
C PRO A 79 -2.92 -1.27 -10.18
N PRO A 80 -3.20 0.01 -10.47
CA PRO A 80 -2.19 1.08 -10.36
C PRO A 80 -1.84 1.43 -8.90
N ARG A 81 -2.72 1.16 -7.94
CA ARG A 81 -2.46 1.42 -6.52
C ARG A 81 -1.46 0.41 -5.95
N VAL A 82 -1.74 -0.88 -6.15
CA VAL A 82 -0.84 -1.94 -5.66
C VAL A 82 0.51 -1.96 -6.37
N ALA A 83 0.60 -1.38 -7.58
CA ALA A 83 1.87 -1.21 -8.28
C ALA A 83 2.88 -0.31 -7.54
N ARG A 84 2.44 0.57 -6.63
CA ARG A 84 3.31 1.46 -5.84
C ARG A 84 3.81 0.83 -4.54
N THR A 85 3.34 -0.38 -4.23
CA THR A 85 3.58 -1.05 -2.95
C THR A 85 4.91 -1.78 -2.94
N ALA A 86 5.44 -2.01 -1.74
CA ALA A 86 6.61 -2.85 -1.58
C ALA A 86 6.30 -4.30 -1.97
N ALA A 87 5.10 -4.79 -1.62
CA ALA A 87 4.64 -6.13 -1.94
C ALA A 87 4.55 -6.44 -3.44
N LEU A 88 3.98 -5.55 -4.25
CA LEU A 88 3.67 -5.87 -5.65
C LEU A 88 4.38 -4.98 -6.68
N GLY A 89 5.17 -3.99 -6.25
CA GLY A 89 5.83 -3.06 -7.17
C GLY A 89 6.81 -3.72 -8.14
N SER A 90 7.49 -4.79 -7.73
CA SER A 90 8.41 -5.56 -8.60
C SER A 90 7.71 -6.36 -9.69
N TYR A 91 6.37 -6.47 -9.63
CA TYR A 91 5.51 -7.20 -10.57
C TYR A 91 4.68 -6.27 -11.46
N ARG A 92 5.01 -4.97 -11.45
CA ARG A 92 4.40 -3.94 -12.29
C ARG A 92 4.75 -4.16 -13.77
N GLY A 93 3.74 -4.06 -14.62
CA GLY A 93 3.88 -4.09 -16.07
C GLY A 93 4.26 -2.72 -16.67
N PRO A 94 4.42 -2.66 -18.00
CA PRO A 94 4.83 -1.43 -18.70
C PRO A 94 3.80 -0.29 -18.64
N ASP A 95 2.56 -0.57 -18.21
CA ASP A 95 1.47 0.40 -18.06
C ASP A 95 1.36 0.97 -16.63
N ASP A 96 2.40 0.80 -15.81
CA ASP A 96 2.44 1.20 -14.41
C ASP A 96 1.37 0.55 -13.51
N ARG A 97 0.92 -0.66 -13.90
CA ARG A 97 -0.10 -1.43 -13.18
C ARG A 97 0.35 -2.85 -12.93
N VAL A 98 -0.21 -3.48 -11.91
CA VAL A 98 -0.03 -4.92 -11.66
C VAL A 98 -1.19 -5.68 -12.28
N SER A 99 -0.89 -6.52 -13.27
CA SER A 99 -1.86 -7.38 -13.94
C SER A 99 -2.24 -8.60 -13.09
N ALA A 100 -3.29 -9.33 -13.48
CA ALA A 100 -3.64 -10.60 -12.84
C ALA A 100 -2.50 -11.65 -12.93
N GLU A 101 -1.76 -11.64 -14.04
CA GLU A 101 -0.57 -12.46 -14.23
C GLU A 101 0.55 -12.04 -13.27
N GLY A 102 0.78 -10.73 -13.11
CA GLY A 102 1.72 -10.19 -12.12
C GLY A 102 1.39 -10.63 -10.69
N VAL A 103 0.12 -10.58 -10.29
CA VAL A 103 -0.33 -11.10 -8.98
C VAL A 103 -0.08 -12.60 -8.87
N THR A 104 -0.37 -13.37 -9.92
CA THR A 104 -0.18 -14.83 -9.92
C THR A 104 1.29 -15.19 -9.78
N ARG A 105 2.16 -14.48 -10.49
CA ARG A 105 3.61 -14.64 -10.38
C ARG A 105 4.13 -14.27 -8.99
N ALA A 106 3.64 -13.17 -8.43
CA ALA A 106 4.03 -12.76 -7.09
C ALA A 106 3.66 -13.80 -6.02
N ARG A 107 2.46 -14.37 -6.10
CA ARG A 107 2.03 -15.49 -5.22
C ARG A 107 2.94 -16.69 -5.35
N TYR A 108 3.24 -17.10 -6.59
CA TYR A 108 4.16 -18.20 -6.85
C TYR A 108 5.54 -17.92 -6.22
N ASP A 109 6.08 -16.71 -6.38
CA ASP A 109 7.38 -16.37 -5.80
C ASP A 109 7.34 -16.33 -4.25
N VAL A 110 6.22 -15.93 -3.63
CA VAL A 110 6.03 -16.06 -2.17
C VAL A 110 6.09 -17.53 -1.74
N GLU A 111 5.35 -18.40 -2.42
CA GLU A 111 5.34 -19.85 -2.12
C GLU A 111 6.73 -20.49 -2.28
N GLN A 112 7.52 -20.00 -3.24
CA GLN A 112 8.89 -20.47 -3.48
C GLN A 112 9.94 -19.80 -2.58
N GLY A 113 9.57 -18.85 -1.72
CA GLY A 113 10.51 -18.07 -0.91
C GLY A 113 11.44 -17.16 -1.74
N LYS A 114 11.02 -16.82 -2.96
CA LYS A 114 11.77 -16.00 -3.94
C LYS A 114 11.17 -14.59 -4.13
N HIS A 115 10.15 -14.25 -3.35
CA HIS A 115 9.47 -12.97 -3.47
C HIS A 115 10.42 -11.79 -3.30
N VAL A 116 10.40 -10.88 -4.27
CA VAL A 116 11.21 -9.67 -4.26
C VAL A 116 10.32 -8.50 -3.84
N SER A 117 10.65 -7.89 -2.71
CA SER A 117 10.01 -6.63 -2.31
C SER A 117 10.58 -5.49 -3.14
N ALA A 118 9.71 -4.66 -3.70
CA ALA A 118 10.10 -3.39 -4.27
C ALA A 118 10.53 -2.41 -3.16
N ALA A 119 11.40 -1.46 -3.52
CA ALA A 119 11.51 -0.23 -2.74
C ALA A 119 10.20 0.55 -2.92
N PRO A 120 9.57 1.03 -1.84
CA PRO A 120 8.33 1.79 -1.95
C PRO A 120 8.57 3.07 -2.77
N ASP A 121 7.71 3.31 -3.76
CA ASP A 121 7.74 4.54 -4.54
C ASP A 121 7.36 5.70 -3.59
N THR A 122 8.33 6.54 -3.23
CA THR A 122 8.05 7.80 -2.53
C THR A 122 7.53 8.84 -3.52
N THR A 123 6.37 8.58 -4.14
CA THR A 123 5.70 9.61 -4.94
C THR A 123 5.17 10.68 -3.98
N THR A 124 5.97 11.72 -3.76
CA THR A 124 5.48 12.93 -3.08
C THR A 124 4.35 13.49 -3.94
N PRO A 125 3.12 13.61 -3.40
CA PRO A 125 2.00 14.15 -4.17
C PRO A 125 2.38 15.53 -4.71
N LEU A 126 2.04 15.79 -5.98
CA LEU A 126 2.25 17.09 -6.59
C LEU A 126 1.53 18.15 -5.74
N ARG A 127 2.32 19.02 -5.11
CA ARG A 127 1.80 20.15 -4.33
C ARG A 127 1.67 21.36 -5.25
N PHE A 128 0.50 21.99 -5.24
CA PHE A 128 0.31 23.26 -5.89
C PHE A 128 1.26 24.28 -5.25
N ARG A 129 2.25 24.77 -6.01
CA ARG A 129 3.06 25.93 -5.61
C ARG A 129 2.32 27.18 -6.04
N ARG A 130 1.92 28.00 -5.07
CA ARG A 130 1.41 29.34 -5.35
C ARG A 130 2.53 30.13 -6.02
N ARG A 131 2.27 30.72 -7.19
CA ARG A 131 3.19 31.70 -7.79
C ARG A 131 3.07 32.97 -6.95
N THR A 132 4.15 33.35 -6.28
CA THR A 132 4.33 34.67 -5.66
C THR A 132 5.21 35.51 -6.57
#